data_AF-A0A7W1TY09-F1
#
_entry.id   AF-A0A7W1TY09-F1
#
_cell.length_a   1.000
_cell.length_b   1.000
_cell.length_c   1.000
_cell.angle_alpha   90.00
_cell.angle_beta   90.00
_cell.angle_gamma   90.00
#
_symmetry.space_group_name_H-M   'P 1'
#
loop_
_entity.id
_entity.type
_entity.pdbx_description
1 polymer ?
#
loop_
_entity_poly.entity_id
_entity_poly.type
_entity_poly.pdbx_seq_one_letter_code
_entity_poly.pdbx_strand_id
1 'polypeptide(L)'
;MAENAYGRTPSGKLLTAELIGRLSEQAEEGFDVDEILYRRGCRPPMSSAAAATVESVRLDPELSPELSQALRERAGQAGRRAERSQRSGKTLPDQVL
;
A
#
# COMPACT_ATOMS: atom_id res chain seq x y z
N MET A 1 -13.37 -16.97 29.47
CA MET A 1 -13.80 -15.67 28.90
C MET A 1 -14.02 -15.87 27.42
N ALA A 2 -15.14 -15.40 26.87
CA ALA A 2 -15.50 -15.64 25.47
C ALA A 2 -14.41 -15.08 24.54
N GLU A 3 -13.97 -15.92 23.61
CA GLU A 3 -13.02 -15.56 22.56
C GLU A 3 -13.71 -14.63 21.55
N ASN A 4 -13.80 -13.34 21.88
CA ASN A 4 -14.34 -12.36 20.94
C ASN A 4 -13.40 -12.27 19.73
N ALA A 5 -13.81 -12.92 18.63
CA ALA A 5 -13.13 -12.87 17.35
C ALA A 5 -13.61 -11.62 16.58
N TYR A 6 -12.70 -10.68 16.35
CA TYR A 6 -12.98 -9.39 15.69
C TYR A 6 -12.91 -9.47 14.15
N GLY A 7 -12.57 -10.64 13.61
CA GLY A 7 -12.47 -10.88 12.17
C GLY A 7 -11.32 -11.81 11.80
N ARG A 8 -10.93 -11.79 10.51
CA ARG A 8 -9.77 -12.53 9.99
C ARG A 8 -8.78 -11.58 9.34
N THR A 9 -7.50 -11.85 9.54
CA THR A 9 -6.41 -11.21 8.79
C THR A 9 -6.46 -11.62 7.31
N PRO A 10 -5.81 -10.88 6.40
CA PRO A 10 -5.66 -11.30 5.00
C PRO A 10 -5.01 -12.69 4.84
N SER A 11 -4.19 -13.11 5.81
CA SER A 11 -3.61 -14.44 5.89
C SER A 11 -4.55 -15.54 6.44
N GLY A 12 -5.80 -15.20 6.78
CA GLY A 12 -6.81 -16.14 7.30
C GLY A 12 -6.75 -16.41 8.80
N LYS A 13 -5.75 -15.88 9.53
CA LYS A 13 -5.67 -16.01 11.00
C LYS A 13 -6.80 -15.22 11.68
N LEU A 14 -7.40 -15.81 12.71
CA LEU A 14 -8.43 -15.18 13.53
C LEU A 14 -7.85 -14.03 14.36
N LEU A 15 -8.56 -12.90 14.38
CA LEU A 15 -8.22 -11.72 15.16
C LEU A 15 -8.83 -11.85 16.56
N THR A 16 -8.15 -12.54 17.47
CA THR A 16 -8.60 -12.71 18.86
C THR A 16 -8.12 -11.56 19.75
N ALA A 17 -8.80 -11.34 20.88
CA ALA A 17 -8.37 -10.34 21.88
C ALA A 17 -6.94 -10.59 22.37
N GLU A 18 -6.56 -11.85 22.55
CA GLU A 18 -5.19 -12.23 22.92
C GLU A 18 -4.17 -11.85 21.84
N LEU A 19 -4.48 -12.10 20.57
CA LEU A 19 -3.62 -11.72 19.45
C LEU A 19 -3.44 -10.20 19.39
N ILE A 20 -4.52 -9.45 19.59
CA ILE A 20 -4.48 -7.98 19.62
C ILE A 20 -3.65 -7.48 20.80
N GLY A 21 -3.81 -8.06 21.99
CA GLY A 21 -3.04 -7.68 23.18
C GLY A 21 -1.54 -7.86 22.95
N ARG A 22 -1.13 -9.03 22.45
CA ARG A 22 0.27 -9.32 22.12
C ARG A 22 0.85 -8.35 21.09
N LEU A 23 0.10 -8.05 20.03
CA LEU A 23 0.54 -7.10 18.99
C LEU A 23 0.63 -5.67 19.54
N SER A 24 -0.19 -5.33 20.53
CA SER A 24 -0.17 -4.02 21.19
C SER A 24 1.08 -3.87 22.06
N GLU A 25 1.40 -4.89 22.87
CA GLU A 25 2.64 -4.94 23.67
C GLU A 25 3.89 -4.79 22.79
N GLN A 26 3.94 -5.53 21.67
CA GLN A 26 5.05 -5.42 20.71
C GLN A 26 5.19 -4.03 20.10
N ALA A 27 4.07 -3.32 19.90
CA ALA A 27 4.10 -1.96 19.38
C ALA A 27 4.58 -0.95 20.44
N GLU A 28 4.22 -1.15 21.70
CA GLU A 28 4.66 -0.31 22.83
C GLU A 28 6.15 -0.53 23.17
N GLU A 29 6.64 -1.77 23.08
CA GLU A 29 8.06 -2.11 23.21
C GLU A 29 8.91 -1.41 22.14
N GLY A 30 8.29 -1.13 20.98
CA GLY A 30 8.91 -0.47 19.85
C GLY A 30 9.65 -1.45 18.96
N PHE A 31 9.58 -1.22 17.65
CA PHE A 31 10.31 -2.03 16.67
C PHE A 31 11.56 -1.29 16.20
N ASP A 32 12.68 -2.02 16.09
CA ASP A 32 13.89 -1.51 15.46
C ASP A 32 13.66 -1.33 13.95
N VAL A 33 13.68 -0.08 13.51
CA VAL A 33 13.46 0.31 12.12
C VAL A 33 14.57 -0.24 11.23
N ASP A 34 15.82 -0.28 11.71
CA ASP A 34 16.96 -0.76 10.94
C ASP A 34 16.84 -2.27 10.69
N GLU A 35 16.38 -3.04 11.69
CA GLU A 35 16.07 -4.46 11.53
C GLU A 35 14.91 -4.70 10.55
N ILE A 36 13.84 -3.89 10.62
CA ILE A 36 12.69 -4.00 9.71
C ILE A 36 13.09 -3.72 8.26
N LEU A 37 13.95 -2.72 8.04
CA LEU A 37 14.44 -2.37 6.70
C LEU A 37 15.33 -3.48 6.14
N TYR A 38 16.20 -4.07 6.96
CA TYR A 38 17.08 -5.17 6.54
C TYR A 38 16.29 -6.44 6.16
N ARG A 39 15.18 -6.71 6.85
CA ARG A 39 14.29 -7.86 6.54
C ARG A 39 13.46 -7.69 5.26
N ARG A 40 13.32 -6.47 4.72
CA ARG A 40 12.62 -6.22 3.45
C ARG A 40 13.50 -6.57 2.26
N GLY A 41 13.73 -7.87 2.03
CA GLY A 41 14.57 -8.37 0.93
C GLY A 41 14.14 -8.03 -0.50
N CYS A 42 13.04 -7.28 -0.74
CA CYS A 42 12.54 -6.99 -2.09
C CYS A 42 11.75 -5.68 -2.23
N ARG A 43 11.60 -4.85 -1.19
CA ARG A 43 10.79 -3.62 -1.31
C ARG A 43 11.69 -2.39 -1.24
N PRO A 44 11.97 -1.71 -2.37
CA PRO A 44 12.70 -0.45 -2.33
C PRO A 44 12.01 0.52 -1.37
N PRO A 45 12.77 1.37 -0.67
CA PRO A 45 12.23 2.37 0.24
C PRO A 45 11.19 3.21 -0.52
N MET A 46 10.01 3.43 0.07
CA MET A 46 8.97 4.23 -0.57
C MET A 46 9.34 5.71 -0.71
N SER A 47 10.45 6.15 -0.12
CA SER A 47 10.92 7.52 -0.34
C SER A 47 11.47 7.62 -1.75
N SER A 48 10.92 8.55 -2.54
CA SER A 48 11.36 8.80 -3.91
C SER A 48 12.84 9.20 -3.99
N ALA A 49 13.44 9.58 -2.86
CA ALA A 49 14.85 9.97 -2.74
C ALA A 49 15.81 8.77 -2.60
N ALA A 50 15.38 7.63 -2.06
CA ALA A 50 16.29 6.51 -1.77
C ALA A 50 16.15 5.32 -2.74
N ALA A 51 15.09 5.27 -3.54
CA ALA A 51 14.84 4.16 -4.48
C ALA A 51 15.21 4.48 -5.95
N ALA A 52 15.39 5.74 -6.31
CA ALA A 52 15.67 6.16 -7.68
C ALA A 52 16.99 6.91 -7.74
N THR A 53 17.95 6.41 -8.52
CA THR A 53 19.11 7.19 -8.92
C THR A 53 18.65 8.31 -9.86
N VAL A 54 18.96 9.56 -9.53
CA VAL A 54 18.64 10.71 -10.39
C VAL A 54 19.65 10.75 -11.53
N GLU A 55 19.29 10.15 -12.67
CA GLU A 55 20.09 10.26 -13.89
C GLU A 55 19.59 11.42 -14.76
N SER A 56 20.51 12.26 -15.22
CA SER A 56 20.20 13.38 -16.11
C SER A 56 20.05 12.90 -17.55
N VAL A 57 18.81 12.83 -18.04
CA VAL A 57 18.50 12.53 -19.45
C VAL A 57 18.52 13.83 -20.26
N ARG A 58 19.24 13.85 -21.38
CA ARG A 58 19.19 14.94 -22.37
C ARG A 58 17.93 14.76 -23.22
N LEU A 59 16.95 15.63 -23.03
CA LEU A 59 15.75 15.70 -23.87
C LEU A 59 15.92 16.77 -24.94
N ASP A 60 15.39 16.51 -26.12
CA ASP A 60 15.20 17.54 -27.15
C ASP A 60 14.23 18.62 -26.63
N PRO A 61 14.51 19.92 -26.81
CA PRO A 61 13.61 21.00 -26.39
C PRO A 61 12.17 20.86 -26.92
N GLU A 62 11.97 20.29 -28.11
CA GLU A 62 10.63 20.11 -28.68
C GLU A 62 9.87 18.92 -28.07
N LEU A 63 10.59 17.91 -27.56
CA LEU A 63 10.00 16.71 -26.94
C LEU A 63 9.54 16.92 -25.49
N SER A 64 10.14 17.86 -24.78
CA SER A 64 9.77 18.19 -23.39
C SER A 64 8.28 18.58 -23.20
N PRO A 65 7.70 19.50 -24.01
CA PRO A 65 6.29 19.85 -23.89
C PRO A 65 5.34 18.70 -24.22
N GLU A 66 5.64 17.91 -25.27
CA GLU A 66 4.83 16.76 -25.67
C GLU A 66 4.79 15.68 -24.58
N LEU A 67 5.95 15.37 -23.99
CA LEU A 67 6.06 14.43 -22.87
C LEU A 67 5.28 14.93 -21.66
N SER A 68 5.39 16.22 -21.34
CA SER A 68 4.66 16.86 -20.24
C SER A 68 3.14 16.76 -20.42
N GLN A 69 2.65 16.97 -21.65
CA GLN A 69 1.24 16.84 -21.97
C GLN A 69 0.77 15.39 -21.84
N ALA A 70 1.50 14.44 -22.42
CA ALA A 70 1.18 13.01 -22.34
C ALA A 70 1.13 12.50 -20.88
N LEU A 71 2.03 12.98 -20.02
CA LEU A 71 2.03 12.64 -18.60
C LEU A 71 0.80 13.17 -17.86
N ARG A 72 0.36 14.41 -18.15
CA ARG A 72 -0.86 14.99 -17.56
C ARG A 72 -2.11 14.20 -17.96
N GLU A 73 -2.22 13.85 -19.23
CA GLU A 73 -3.33 13.05 -19.75
C GLU A 73 -3.38 11.66 -19.09
N ARG A 74 -2.22 11.01 -18.93
CA ARG A 74 -2.10 9.70 -18.28
C ARG A 74 -2.42 9.77 -16.79
N ALA A 75 -1.99 10.81 -16.08
CA ALA A 75 -2.33 11.01 -14.67
C ALA A 75 -3.85 11.14 -14.48
N GLY A 76 -4.52 11.89 -15.37
CA GLY A 76 -5.98 11.99 -15.38
C GLY A 76 -6.68 10.65 -15.67
N GLN A 77 -6.10 9.79 -16.50
CA GLN A 77 -6.63 8.45 -16.76
C GLN A 77 -6.41 7.47 -15.60
N ALA A 78 -5.30 7.57 -14.88
CA ALA A 78 -5.00 6.72 -13.72
C ALA A 78 -5.98 6.95 -12.56
N GLY A 79 -6.34 8.22 -12.29
CA GLY A 79 -7.38 8.55 -11.30
C GLY A 79 -8.73 7.90 -11.63
N ARG A 80 -9.13 7.94 -12.91
CA ARG A 80 -10.37 7.31 -13.39
C ARG A 80 -10.37 5.77 -13.25
N ARG A 81 -9.21 5.12 -13.36
CA ARG A 81 -9.09 3.65 -13.15
C ARG A 81 -9.19 3.29 -11.66
N ALA A 82 -8.58 4.08 -10.77
CA ALA A 82 -8.66 3.88 -9.33
C ALA A 82 -10.11 4.04 -8.82
N GLU A 83 -10.82 5.07 -9.27
CA GLU A 83 -12.24 5.29 -8.92
C GLU A 83 -13.15 4.15 -9.40
N ARG A 84 -12.91 3.62 -10.61
CA ARG A 84 -13.69 2.51 -11.17
C ARG A 84 -13.49 1.21 -10.38
N SER A 85 -12.29 0.96 -9.86
CA SER A 85 -11.99 -0.17 -8.97
C SER A 85 -12.66 -0.04 -7.60
N GLN A 86 -12.77 1.17 -7.05
CA GLN A 86 -13.46 1.41 -5.77
C GLN A 86 -14.98 1.22 -5.90
N ARG A 87 -15.54 1.56 -7.07
CA ARG A 87 -16.98 1.43 -7.33
C ARG A 87 -17.43 -0.02 -7.55
N SER A 88 -16.54 -0.93 -7.94
CA SER A 88 -16.87 -2.36 -8.11
C SER A 88 -16.77 -3.20 -6.82
N GLY A 89 -16.42 -2.59 -5.69
CA GLY A 89 -16.20 -3.28 -4.41
C GLY A 89 -17.44 -3.41 -3.51
N LYS A 90 -18.65 -3.07 -3.97
CA LYS A 90 -19.85 -3.06 -3.11
C LYS A 90 -21.06 -3.72 -3.76
N THR A 91 -21.19 -5.03 -3.55
CA THR A 91 -22.37 -5.75 -3.02
C THR A 91 -22.17 -7.26 -3.19
N LEU A 92 -21.98 -7.98 -2.09
CA LEU A 92 -22.44 -9.37 -1.98
C LEU A 92 -23.60 -9.35 -0.98
N PRO A 93 -24.78 -9.87 -1.34
CA PRO A 93 -25.92 -9.89 -0.44
C PRO A 93 -25.66 -10.86 0.72
N ASP A 94 -25.99 -10.42 1.94
CA ASP A 94 -26.25 -11.33 3.05
C ASP A 94 -27.27 -12.38 2.58
N GLN A 95 -26.82 -13.61 2.42
CA GLN A 95 -27.68 -14.78 2.31
C GLN A 95 -27.43 -15.70 3.49
N VAL A 96 -28.46 -15.78 4.34
CA VAL A 96 -29.01 -16.97 5.00
C VAL A 96 -28.04 -17.78 5.87
N LEU A 97 -28.19 -17.66 7.20
CA LEU A 97 -28.76 -18.69 8.08
C LEU A 97 -29.04 -18.10 9.47
#